data_AF-A0A6J6X4K8-F1
#
_entry.id   AF-A0A6J6X4K8-F1
#
_cell.length_a   1.000
_cell.length_b   1.000
_cell.length_c   1.000
_cell.angle_alpha   90.00
_cell.angle_beta   90.00
_cell.angle_gamma   90.00
#
_symmetry.space_group_name_H-M   'P 1'
#
loop_
_entity.id
_entity.type
_entity.pdbx_description
1 polymer ?
#
loop_
_entity_poly.entity_id
_entity_poly.type
_entity_poly.pdbx_seq_one_letter_code
_entity_poly.pdbx_strand_id
1 'polypeptide(L)'
;MGHLARATAIGVALQDRANPIIISMASAIAEIPEATGIPAEYITGRDRGLMPRYKWDKYLKDRILALVEETGATILTFDGVVPYPGILAAKMAKPELTLIWIRRGLWQKKPQRFVLGAQSKIMDYVIEPGDYARAYDKGPTSKRKESKLVSPVSLYKESSTLNKKAAKEKIGLDVNRPAVLVQLGTGDADVNEKMRAALSGLIGWKDLQVVLTKEPKDKNGNSLAPAGLDLKVVRYFPLADLLHAFEAGICAAGYNGVHELLAAGLPTVFVANIRGTDDQETRARWCADNNVALMADQSNLTDIENTVKKLQIESVRKSLSESCAKLPATTGAAEIADFLLTLSKPLVATRILRSIRYGGFSIFEVLRKSPINAIKYLTIFFLEKVGLSYRTLFPHKANTPQITGAPIYSNSSKAEELQVFVKAPRRFEHLISSSSPEYLQRRHEIANRAYELPTKGSKK
;
A
#
# COMPACT_ATOMS: atom_id res chain seq x y z
N MET A 1 3.94 2.32 1.41
CA MET A 1 3.23 3.28 0.56
C MET A 1 2.26 2.63 -0.41
N GLY A 2 2.65 1.58 -1.15
CA GLY A 2 1.79 0.93 -2.16
C GLY A 2 0.35 0.62 -1.72
N HIS A 3 0.18 -0.18 -0.66
CA HIS A 3 -1.15 -0.52 -0.10
C HIS A 3 -1.92 0.72 0.36
N LEU A 4 -1.23 1.67 0.98
CA LEU A 4 -1.84 2.89 1.51
C LEU A 4 -2.42 3.76 0.38
N ALA A 5 -1.68 3.94 -0.72
CA ALA A 5 -2.14 4.72 -1.85
C ALA A 5 -3.39 4.12 -2.52
N ARG A 6 -3.48 2.79 -2.65
CA ARG A 6 -4.71 2.14 -3.16
C ARG A 6 -5.88 2.28 -2.20
N ALA A 7 -5.66 2.08 -0.89
CA ALA A 7 -6.68 2.33 0.13
C ALA A 7 -7.16 3.79 0.09
N THR A 8 -6.24 4.73 -0.15
CA THR A 8 -6.54 6.16 -0.31
C THR A 8 -7.37 6.41 -1.57
N ALA A 9 -7.02 5.80 -2.71
CA ALA A 9 -7.81 5.95 -3.94
C ALA A 9 -9.26 5.47 -3.76
N ILE A 10 -9.45 4.33 -3.09
CA ILE A 10 -10.78 3.79 -2.76
C ILE A 10 -11.50 4.74 -1.78
N GLY A 11 -10.80 5.23 -0.76
CA GLY A 11 -11.35 6.20 0.20
C GLY A 11 -11.81 7.51 -0.45
N VAL A 12 -11.01 8.09 -1.34
CA VAL A 12 -11.36 9.30 -2.10
C VAL A 12 -12.60 9.04 -2.97
N ALA A 13 -12.72 7.85 -3.57
CA ALA A 13 -13.92 7.49 -4.33
C ALA A 13 -15.18 7.28 -3.47
N LEU A 14 -15.03 7.16 -2.14
CA LEU A 14 -16.12 6.98 -1.17
C LEU A 14 -16.51 8.26 -0.41
N GLN A 15 -15.66 9.30 -0.38
CA GLN A 15 -15.72 10.39 0.59
C GLN A 15 -17.05 11.18 0.60
N ASP A 16 -17.73 11.28 -0.54
CA ASP A 16 -19.03 11.97 -0.65
C ASP A 16 -20.25 11.03 -0.52
N ARG A 17 -20.00 9.74 -0.27
CA ARG A 17 -21.01 8.67 -0.37
C ARG A 17 -21.01 7.74 0.84
N ALA A 18 -19.96 7.78 1.65
CA ALA A 18 -19.76 7.03 2.87
C ALA A 18 -18.73 7.75 3.76
N ASN A 19 -18.46 7.19 4.95
CA ASN A 19 -17.49 7.72 5.89
C ASN A 19 -16.23 6.84 5.91
N PRO A 20 -15.36 6.87 4.89
CA PRO A 20 -14.15 6.07 4.88
C PRO A 20 -13.18 6.52 5.97
N ILE A 21 -12.53 5.56 6.62
CA ILE A 21 -11.45 5.80 7.59
C ILE A 21 -10.29 4.89 7.21
N ILE A 22 -9.08 5.46 7.13
CA ILE A 22 -7.89 4.73 6.72
C ILE A 22 -7.07 4.37 7.95
N ILE A 23 -6.89 3.07 8.19
CA ILE A 23 -5.97 2.59 9.23
C ILE A 23 -4.71 2.01 8.58
N SER A 24 -3.54 2.33 9.13
CA SER A 24 -2.29 1.83 8.57
C SER A 24 -1.17 1.77 9.61
N MET A 25 -0.23 0.86 9.34
CA MET A 25 1.01 0.71 10.10
C MET A 25 2.18 1.44 9.46
N ALA A 26 1.99 2.02 8.27
CA ALA A 26 3.01 2.77 7.57
C ALA A 26 3.07 4.21 8.09
N SER A 27 4.28 4.75 8.23
CA SER A 27 4.48 6.14 8.66
C SER A 27 3.88 7.17 7.70
N ALA A 28 3.78 6.83 6.42
CA ALA A 28 3.18 7.69 5.40
C ALA A 28 1.67 7.91 5.59
N ILE A 29 1.02 7.21 6.53
CA ILE A 29 -0.36 7.52 6.91
C ILE A 29 -0.51 8.96 7.41
N ALA A 30 0.57 9.56 7.90
CA ALA A 30 0.58 10.93 8.38
C ALA A 30 0.17 11.95 7.31
N GLU A 31 0.41 11.66 6.03
CA GLU A 31 0.09 12.56 4.92
C GLU A 31 -1.41 12.55 4.57
N ILE A 32 -2.13 11.49 4.93
CA ILE A 32 -3.46 11.20 4.37
C ILE A 32 -4.52 12.22 4.81
N PRO A 33 -4.67 12.55 6.10
CA PRO A 33 -5.73 13.45 6.54
C PRO A 33 -5.60 14.85 5.93
N GLU A 34 -4.39 15.40 5.88
CA GLU A 34 -4.14 16.73 5.32
C GLU A 34 -4.30 16.75 3.79
N ALA A 35 -3.83 15.71 3.10
CA ALA A 35 -3.90 15.65 1.64
C ALA A 35 -5.31 15.36 1.09
N THR A 36 -6.15 14.65 1.85
CA THR A 36 -7.43 14.14 1.33
C THR A 36 -8.64 14.51 2.18
N GLY A 37 -8.46 14.97 3.42
CA GLY A 37 -9.55 15.14 4.38
C GLY A 37 -10.10 13.82 4.95
N ILE A 38 -9.59 12.66 4.53
CA ILE A 38 -10.04 11.35 5.03
C ILE A 38 -9.44 11.11 6.42
N PRO A 39 -10.26 10.83 7.46
CA PRO A 39 -9.75 10.48 8.78
C PRO A 39 -8.84 9.26 8.71
N ALA A 40 -7.72 9.29 9.44
CA ALA A 40 -6.78 8.19 9.45
C ALA A 40 -6.28 7.87 10.85
N GLU A 41 -6.01 6.59 11.13
CA GLU A 41 -5.49 6.12 12.40
C GLU A 41 -4.20 5.31 12.19
N TYR A 42 -3.12 5.76 12.84
CA TYR A 42 -1.86 5.02 12.84
C TYR A 42 -1.92 3.92 13.89
N ILE A 43 -1.66 2.69 13.46
CA ILE A 43 -1.53 1.52 14.35
C ILE A 43 -0.08 1.09 14.32
N THR A 44 0.58 1.03 15.48
CA THR A 44 1.97 0.58 15.53
C THR A 44 2.13 -0.79 14.87
N GLY A 45 3.06 -0.89 13.92
CA GLY A 45 3.39 -2.14 13.26
C GLY A 45 4.13 -3.12 14.19
N ARG A 46 3.88 -4.41 13.99
CA ARG A 46 4.47 -5.51 14.77
C ARG A 46 6.00 -5.43 14.90
N ASP A 47 6.67 -4.98 13.85
CA ASP A 47 8.13 -5.03 13.76
C ASP A 47 8.81 -3.81 14.43
N ARG A 48 8.03 -2.93 15.06
CA ARG A 48 8.53 -1.85 15.93
C ARG A 48 9.00 -2.30 17.31
N GLY A 49 8.72 -3.55 17.69
CA GLY A 49 9.17 -4.09 18.98
C GLY A 49 8.56 -3.43 20.23
N LEU A 50 7.46 -2.67 20.11
CA LEU A 50 6.85 -1.97 21.26
C LEU A 50 6.16 -2.90 22.26
N MET A 51 5.82 -4.12 21.82
CA MET A 51 5.16 -5.15 22.62
C MET A 51 5.51 -6.54 22.07
N PRO A 52 5.37 -7.61 22.87
CA PRO A 52 5.53 -8.98 22.39
C PRO A 52 4.58 -9.31 21.23
N ARG A 53 5.04 -10.14 20.28
CA ARG A 53 4.29 -10.45 19.05
C ARG A 53 2.90 -11.04 19.33
N TYR A 54 2.76 -11.92 20.31
CA TYR A 54 1.46 -12.51 20.68
C TYR A 54 0.47 -11.47 21.24
N LYS A 55 0.98 -10.41 21.89
CA LYS A 55 0.15 -9.28 22.35
C LYS A 55 -0.25 -8.39 21.20
N TRP A 56 0.61 -8.24 20.20
CA TRP A 56 0.36 -7.38 19.05
C TRP A 56 -0.88 -7.79 18.26
N ASP A 57 -1.10 -9.08 18.02
CA ASP A 57 -2.31 -9.54 17.32
C ASP A 57 -3.59 -9.25 18.13
N LYS A 58 -3.55 -9.43 19.47
CA LYS A 58 -4.65 -9.04 20.36
C LYS A 58 -4.87 -7.52 20.40
N TYR A 59 -3.79 -6.76 20.43
CA TYR A 59 -3.82 -5.29 20.37
C TYR A 59 -4.44 -4.79 19.06
N LEU A 60 -4.01 -5.33 17.91
CA LEU A 60 -4.56 -4.99 16.61
C LEU A 60 -6.06 -5.29 16.55
N LYS A 61 -6.46 -6.48 17.04
CA LYS A 61 -7.87 -6.87 17.14
C LYS A 61 -8.67 -5.86 17.96
N ASP A 62 -8.23 -5.60 19.20
CA ASP A 62 -8.95 -4.71 20.12
C ASP A 62 -9.01 -3.27 19.58
N ARG A 63 -7.95 -2.79 18.89
CA ARG A 63 -7.92 -1.48 18.19
C ARG A 63 -8.96 -1.38 17.09
N ILE A 64 -9.04 -2.40 16.22
CA ILE A 64 -10.02 -2.44 15.13
C ILE A 64 -11.44 -2.45 15.69
N LEU A 65 -11.71 -3.27 16.72
CA LEU A 65 -13.04 -3.34 17.33
C LEU A 65 -13.46 -2.02 17.98
N ALA A 66 -12.56 -1.38 18.74
CA ALA A 66 -12.83 -0.08 19.33
C ALA A 66 -13.17 0.98 18.27
N LEU A 67 -12.43 1.02 17.16
CA LEU A 67 -12.71 1.95 16.07
C LEU A 67 -14.04 1.61 15.35
N VAL A 68 -14.33 0.33 15.16
CA VAL A 68 -15.59 -0.13 14.56
C VAL A 68 -16.80 0.19 15.44
N GLU A 69 -16.65 0.13 16.77
CA GLU A 69 -17.68 0.54 17.74
C GLU A 69 -17.89 2.05 17.71
N GLU A 70 -16.80 2.83 17.75
CA GLU A 70 -16.82 4.30 17.71
C GLU A 70 -17.48 4.85 16.44
N THR A 71 -17.19 4.23 15.31
CA THR A 71 -17.56 4.79 13.99
C THR A 71 -18.80 4.14 13.39
N GLY A 72 -19.29 3.06 14.01
CA GLY A 72 -20.37 2.24 13.45
C GLY A 72 -20.00 1.52 12.14
N ALA A 73 -18.69 1.36 11.85
CA ALA A 73 -18.24 0.78 10.59
C ALA A 73 -18.81 -0.64 10.37
N THR A 74 -19.39 -0.87 9.19
CA THR A 74 -20.02 -2.14 8.80
C THR A 74 -19.17 -2.97 7.84
N ILE A 75 -18.13 -2.35 7.26
CA ILE A 75 -17.22 -2.97 6.31
C ILE A 75 -15.77 -2.67 6.73
N LEU A 76 -14.94 -3.71 6.73
CA LEU A 76 -13.49 -3.62 6.91
C LEU A 76 -12.80 -4.14 5.66
N THR A 77 -12.09 -3.27 4.95
CA THR A 77 -11.24 -3.67 3.82
C THR A 77 -9.80 -3.83 4.28
N PHE A 78 -9.15 -4.92 3.89
CA PHE A 78 -7.72 -5.14 4.09
C PHE A 78 -6.99 -5.14 2.75
N ASP A 79 -6.10 -4.19 2.52
CA ASP A 79 -5.16 -4.23 1.39
C ASP A 79 -3.78 -4.71 1.88
N GLY A 80 -3.40 -5.91 1.46
CA GLY A 80 -2.17 -6.55 1.91
C GLY A 80 -1.94 -7.93 1.29
N VAL A 81 -0.72 -8.44 1.46
CA VAL A 81 -0.35 -9.78 0.95
C VAL A 81 -0.95 -10.89 1.81
N VAL A 82 -0.91 -10.75 3.13
CA VAL A 82 -1.51 -11.72 4.06
C VAL A 82 -2.18 -10.94 5.20
N PRO A 83 -3.47 -11.19 5.45
CA PRO A 83 -4.17 -10.64 6.61
C PRO A 83 -3.52 -11.06 7.91
N TYR A 84 -3.31 -10.11 8.81
CA TYR A 84 -2.79 -10.39 10.14
C TYR A 84 -3.81 -11.18 10.98
N PRO A 85 -3.37 -12.10 11.86
CA PRO A 85 -4.28 -12.81 12.76
C PRO A 85 -5.20 -11.87 13.55
N GLY A 86 -4.70 -10.72 14.01
CA GLY A 86 -5.53 -9.71 14.68
C GLY A 86 -6.72 -9.19 13.86
N ILE A 87 -6.58 -9.08 12.53
CA ILE A 87 -7.69 -8.67 11.63
C ILE A 87 -8.73 -9.78 11.55
N LEU A 88 -8.28 -11.03 11.39
CA LEU A 88 -9.16 -12.20 11.33
C LEU A 88 -9.91 -12.36 12.65
N ALA A 89 -9.22 -12.18 13.78
CA ALA A 89 -9.81 -12.24 15.11
C ALA A 89 -10.87 -11.14 15.33
N ALA A 90 -10.73 -9.95 14.70
CA ALA A 90 -11.71 -8.88 14.81
C ALA A 90 -13.02 -9.29 14.09
N LYS A 91 -12.91 -9.87 12.89
CA LYS A 91 -14.05 -10.45 12.16
C LYS A 91 -14.73 -11.58 12.94
N MET A 92 -13.97 -12.41 13.65
CA MET A 92 -14.56 -13.48 14.47
C MET A 92 -15.31 -12.95 15.68
N ALA A 93 -14.78 -11.88 16.31
CA ALA A 93 -15.42 -11.23 17.44
C ALA A 93 -16.67 -10.42 17.02
N LYS A 94 -16.68 -9.90 15.79
CA LYS A 94 -17.79 -9.14 15.21
C LYS A 94 -18.25 -9.74 13.87
N PRO A 95 -18.96 -10.88 13.86
CA PRO A 95 -19.32 -11.60 12.62
C PRO A 95 -20.13 -10.80 11.60
N GLU A 96 -20.84 -9.76 12.05
CA GLU A 96 -21.61 -8.82 11.23
C GLU A 96 -20.73 -7.87 10.40
N LEU A 97 -19.49 -7.61 10.85
CA LEU A 97 -18.52 -6.79 10.12
C LEU A 97 -18.15 -7.49 8.81
N THR A 98 -18.41 -6.88 7.66
CA THR A 98 -18.04 -7.48 6.37
C THR A 98 -16.54 -7.29 6.12
N LEU A 99 -15.78 -8.39 6.06
CA LEU A 99 -14.34 -8.38 5.83
C LEU A 99 -14.04 -8.66 4.36
N ILE A 100 -13.37 -7.71 3.72
CA ILE A 100 -13.04 -7.74 2.29
C ILE A 100 -11.53 -7.68 2.12
N TRP A 101 -10.98 -8.61 1.35
CA TRP A 101 -9.57 -8.62 1.03
C TRP A 101 -9.32 -7.99 -0.34
N ILE A 102 -8.61 -6.87 -0.36
CA ILE A 102 -8.09 -6.25 -1.58
C ILE A 102 -6.73 -6.90 -1.87
N ARG A 103 -6.70 -7.77 -2.89
CA ARG A 103 -5.55 -8.62 -3.23
C ARG A 103 -5.23 -8.50 -4.71
N ARG A 104 -4.25 -7.65 -5.05
CA ARG A 104 -3.72 -7.55 -6.42
C ARG A 104 -3.09 -8.86 -6.91
N GLY A 105 -3.09 -9.09 -8.22
CA GLY A 105 -2.40 -10.20 -8.88
C GLY A 105 -0.89 -9.98 -9.08
N LEU A 106 -0.31 -10.72 -10.04
CA LEU A 106 1.12 -10.65 -10.42
C LEU A 106 2.07 -10.95 -9.25
N TRP A 107 1.86 -12.12 -8.66
CA TRP A 107 2.68 -12.59 -7.54
C TRP A 107 3.78 -13.55 -8.01
N GLN A 108 4.97 -13.38 -7.47
CA GLN A 108 6.04 -14.36 -7.59
C GLN A 108 5.61 -15.70 -6.96
N LYS A 109 6.15 -16.81 -7.47
CA LYS A 109 5.89 -18.17 -6.95
C LYS A 109 6.66 -18.43 -5.64
N LYS A 110 6.27 -17.74 -4.56
CA LYS A 110 6.85 -17.88 -3.22
C LYS A 110 5.99 -18.75 -2.28
N PRO A 111 6.51 -19.23 -1.14
CA PRO A 111 5.80 -20.14 -0.23
C PRO A 111 4.45 -19.62 0.29
N GLN A 112 4.24 -18.31 0.34
CA GLN A 112 2.96 -17.71 0.73
C GLN A 112 1.78 -18.21 -0.12
N ARG A 113 2.04 -18.76 -1.32
CA ARG A 113 1.01 -19.39 -2.16
C ARG A 113 0.24 -20.52 -1.46
N PHE A 114 0.88 -21.24 -0.54
CA PHE A 114 0.30 -22.44 0.08
C PHE A 114 -0.82 -22.13 1.08
N VAL A 115 -0.87 -20.92 1.63
CA VAL A 115 -1.89 -20.50 2.61
C VAL A 115 -3.05 -19.71 1.98
N LEU A 116 -2.96 -19.36 0.69
CA LEU A 116 -3.94 -18.55 -0.04
C LEU A 116 -5.36 -19.11 0.03
N GLY A 117 -5.50 -20.43 -0.11
CA GLY A 117 -6.81 -21.08 -0.11
C GLY A 117 -7.52 -20.96 1.24
N ALA A 118 -6.81 -21.21 2.33
CA ALA A 118 -7.35 -21.09 3.68
C ALA A 118 -7.69 -19.62 4.03
N GLN A 119 -6.82 -18.69 3.65
CA GLN A 119 -7.02 -17.26 3.90
C GLN A 119 -8.23 -16.70 3.15
N SER A 120 -8.39 -17.06 1.87
CA SER A 120 -9.51 -16.60 1.06
C SER A 120 -10.86 -17.09 1.61
N LYS A 121 -10.92 -18.30 2.18
CA LYS A 121 -12.14 -18.86 2.79
C LYS A 121 -12.60 -18.16 4.07
N ILE A 122 -11.72 -17.38 4.72
CA ILE A 122 -12.07 -16.61 5.92
C ILE A 122 -12.68 -15.25 5.54
N MET A 123 -12.39 -14.76 4.34
CA MET A 123 -12.93 -13.50 3.82
C MET A 123 -14.39 -13.65 3.42
N ASP A 124 -15.18 -12.59 3.60
CA ASP A 124 -16.51 -12.54 3.01
C ASP A 124 -16.40 -12.27 1.49
N TYR A 125 -15.43 -11.44 1.07
CA TYR A 125 -15.15 -11.15 -0.33
C TYR A 125 -13.64 -10.99 -0.59
N VAL A 126 -13.23 -11.34 -1.80
CA VAL A 126 -11.91 -10.99 -2.34
C VAL A 126 -12.12 -10.10 -3.57
N ILE A 127 -11.46 -8.95 -3.60
CA ILE A 127 -11.42 -8.07 -4.77
C ILE A 127 -9.99 -8.02 -5.27
N GLU A 128 -9.81 -8.22 -6.57
CA GLU A 128 -8.51 -8.19 -7.22
C GLU A 128 -8.43 -6.95 -8.10
N PRO A 129 -7.67 -5.92 -7.69
CA PRO A 129 -7.28 -4.83 -8.56
C PRO A 129 -6.59 -5.38 -9.83
N GLY A 130 -7.10 -4.96 -10.99
CA GLY A 130 -6.53 -5.32 -12.28
C GLY A 130 -5.10 -4.82 -12.44
N ASP A 131 -4.36 -5.44 -13.36
CA ASP A 131 -3.00 -5.04 -13.70
C ASP A 131 -2.92 -4.94 -15.23
N TYR A 132 -2.28 -3.91 -15.79
CA TYR A 132 -2.08 -3.83 -17.24
C TYR A 132 -1.36 -5.07 -17.77
N ALA A 133 -0.42 -5.60 -16.99
CA ALA A 133 0.33 -6.81 -17.33
C ALA A 133 -0.39 -8.12 -16.98
N ARG A 134 -1.72 -8.10 -16.73
CA ARG A 134 -2.50 -9.30 -16.37
C ARG A 134 -2.32 -10.47 -17.34
N ALA A 135 -2.19 -10.19 -18.63
CA ALA A 135 -1.98 -11.23 -19.65
C ALA A 135 -0.70 -12.05 -19.40
N TYR A 136 0.28 -11.49 -18.70
CA TYR A 136 1.53 -12.16 -18.34
C TYR A 136 1.50 -12.78 -16.94
N ASP A 137 0.42 -12.62 -16.18
CA ASP A 137 0.31 -13.17 -14.82
C ASP A 137 0.22 -14.71 -14.85
N LYS A 138 1.34 -15.35 -14.47
CA LYS A 138 1.45 -16.80 -14.25
C LYS A 138 1.59 -17.14 -12.76
N GLY A 139 1.29 -16.17 -11.90
CA GLY A 139 1.41 -16.25 -10.46
C GLY A 139 0.32 -17.11 -9.80
N PRO A 140 0.43 -17.35 -8.48
CA PRO A 140 -0.50 -18.20 -7.72
C PRO A 140 -1.94 -17.68 -7.64
N THR A 141 -2.19 -16.41 -7.97
CA THR A 141 -3.52 -15.79 -7.98
C THR A 141 -4.18 -15.82 -9.36
N SER A 142 -3.41 -15.98 -10.45
CA SER A 142 -3.85 -15.79 -11.85
C SER A 142 -5.09 -16.59 -12.27
N LYS A 143 -5.25 -17.82 -11.78
CA LYS A 143 -6.34 -18.74 -12.15
C LYS A 143 -7.43 -18.87 -11.07
N ARG A 144 -7.36 -18.05 -10.02
CA ARG A 144 -8.27 -18.14 -8.89
C ARG A 144 -9.60 -17.48 -9.24
N LYS A 145 -10.71 -18.19 -9.01
CA LYS A 145 -12.06 -17.75 -9.39
C LYS A 145 -12.82 -17.04 -8.27
N GLU A 146 -12.29 -17.03 -7.05
CA GLU A 146 -12.99 -16.44 -5.91
C GLU A 146 -12.95 -14.90 -5.85
N SER A 147 -12.11 -14.25 -6.67
CA SER A 147 -11.97 -12.80 -6.66
C SER A 147 -12.90 -12.11 -7.66
N LYS A 148 -13.49 -10.98 -7.25
CA LYS A 148 -14.05 -10.00 -8.17
C LYS A 148 -12.90 -9.20 -8.77
N LEU A 149 -12.64 -9.39 -10.07
CA LEU A 149 -11.72 -8.54 -10.81
C LEU A 149 -12.36 -7.17 -11.05
N VAL A 150 -11.58 -6.12 -10.86
CA VAL A 150 -11.91 -4.73 -11.21
C VAL A 150 -10.79 -4.15 -12.08
N SER A 151 -11.03 -2.98 -12.68
CA SER A 151 -9.97 -2.23 -13.35
C SER A 151 -8.80 -1.89 -12.40
N PRO A 152 -7.62 -1.50 -12.89
CA PRO A 152 -6.53 -1.10 -12.00
C PRO A 152 -6.95 0.05 -11.09
N VAL A 153 -6.58 -0.04 -9.82
CA VAL A 153 -6.76 1.03 -8.81
C VAL A 153 -5.57 1.99 -8.86
N SER A 154 -5.83 3.28 -9.10
CA SER A 154 -4.81 4.34 -9.14
C SER A 154 -5.30 5.59 -8.39
N LEU A 155 -4.36 6.39 -7.86
CA LEU A 155 -4.67 7.74 -7.37
C LEU A 155 -4.70 8.76 -8.51
N TYR A 156 -4.10 8.43 -9.67
CA TYR A 156 -4.14 9.31 -10.84
C TYR A 156 -5.56 9.41 -11.38
N LYS A 157 -6.04 10.65 -11.53
CA LYS A 157 -7.29 10.99 -12.19
C LYS A 157 -7.06 12.23 -13.04
N GLU A 158 -7.24 12.09 -14.35
CA GLU A 158 -7.05 13.18 -15.30
C GLU A 158 -7.84 14.45 -14.92
N SER A 159 -9.05 14.28 -14.40
CA SER A 159 -9.93 15.39 -14.01
C SER A 159 -9.46 16.20 -12.80
N SER A 160 -8.53 15.68 -11.98
CA SER A 160 -8.05 16.35 -10.76
C SER A 160 -6.54 16.63 -10.76
N THR A 161 -5.81 16.17 -11.77
CA THR A 161 -4.37 16.44 -11.89
C THR A 161 -4.09 17.88 -12.31
N LEU A 162 -3.01 18.46 -11.79
CA LEU A 162 -2.57 19.78 -12.18
C LEU A 162 -1.97 19.74 -13.59
N ASN A 163 -2.27 20.76 -14.39
CA ASN A 163 -1.57 20.94 -15.66
C ASN A 163 -0.06 21.15 -15.43
N LYS A 164 0.73 20.95 -16.47
CA LYS A 164 2.20 21.01 -16.42
C LYS A 164 2.77 22.24 -15.72
N LYS A 165 2.26 23.44 -16.02
CA LYS A 165 2.75 24.69 -15.43
C LYS A 165 2.46 24.74 -13.93
N ALA A 166 1.19 24.55 -13.56
CA ALA A 166 0.76 24.56 -12.16
C ALA A 166 1.46 23.46 -11.35
N ALA A 167 1.65 22.27 -11.94
CA ALA A 167 2.36 21.17 -11.31
C ALA A 167 3.83 21.53 -11.04
N LYS A 168 4.56 22.11 -12.02
CA LYS A 168 5.94 22.58 -11.83
C LYS A 168 6.05 23.67 -10.77
N GLU A 169 5.18 24.68 -10.82
CA GLU A 169 5.15 25.76 -9.83
C GLU A 169 4.90 25.23 -8.41
N LYS A 170 3.96 24.29 -8.26
CA LYS A 170 3.59 23.69 -6.97
C LYS A 170 4.77 23.04 -6.24
N ILE A 171 5.75 22.52 -6.98
CA ILE A 171 6.95 21.87 -6.43
C ILE A 171 8.24 22.65 -6.71
N GLY A 172 8.13 23.93 -7.06
CA GLY A 172 9.29 24.82 -7.21
C GLY A 172 10.23 24.44 -8.36
N LEU A 173 9.70 23.86 -9.42
CA LEU A 173 10.43 23.60 -10.66
C LEU A 173 10.39 24.82 -11.57
N ASP A 174 11.49 25.04 -12.29
CA ASP A 174 11.48 25.97 -13.41
C ASP A 174 10.55 25.42 -14.50
N VAL A 175 9.55 26.22 -14.88
CA VAL A 175 8.50 25.85 -15.83
C VAL A 175 9.05 25.61 -17.25
N ASN A 176 10.15 26.27 -17.61
CA ASN A 176 10.74 26.24 -18.95
C ASN A 176 11.78 25.12 -19.13
N ARG A 177 12.24 24.52 -18.04
CA ARG A 177 13.26 23.46 -18.04
C ARG A 177 12.61 22.07 -17.96
N PRO A 178 13.16 21.04 -18.65
CA PRO A 178 12.66 19.68 -18.52
C PRO A 178 12.89 19.15 -17.10
N ALA A 179 12.04 18.24 -16.65
CA ALA A 179 12.08 17.58 -15.36
C ALA A 179 11.86 16.07 -15.50
N VAL A 180 12.64 15.29 -14.77
CA VAL A 180 12.51 13.83 -14.70
C VAL A 180 12.24 13.39 -13.27
N LEU A 181 11.23 12.54 -13.09
CA LEU A 181 10.91 11.93 -11.80
C LEU A 181 11.67 10.61 -11.62
N VAL A 182 12.40 10.44 -10.51
CA VAL A 182 13.15 9.21 -10.18
C VAL A 182 12.66 8.58 -8.88
N GLN A 183 12.19 7.33 -8.97
CA GLN A 183 11.53 6.57 -7.90
C GLN A 183 12.04 5.11 -7.79
N LEU A 184 13.36 4.92 -7.71
CA LEU A 184 13.97 3.60 -7.52
C LEU A 184 14.15 3.18 -6.04
N GLY A 185 13.91 4.10 -5.11
CA GLY A 185 14.21 3.91 -3.69
C GLY A 185 15.70 3.97 -3.39
N THR A 186 16.07 3.96 -2.10
CA THR A 186 17.47 3.96 -1.63
C THR A 186 17.59 3.24 -0.30
N GLY A 187 18.73 2.61 -0.02
CA GLY A 187 19.06 2.09 1.31
C GLY A 187 19.89 0.80 1.32
N ASP A 188 19.71 -0.06 0.31
CA ASP A 188 20.50 -1.28 0.16
C ASP A 188 21.47 -1.16 -1.00
N ALA A 189 22.60 -1.86 -0.93
CA ALA A 189 23.69 -1.74 -1.90
C ALA A 189 23.22 -1.94 -3.35
N ASP A 190 22.44 -2.99 -3.65
CA ASP A 190 21.95 -3.23 -5.01
C ASP A 190 21.06 -2.09 -5.54
N VAL A 191 20.18 -1.57 -4.67
CA VAL A 191 19.25 -0.48 -5.01
C VAL A 191 20.02 0.82 -5.23
N ASN A 192 21.07 1.04 -4.43
CA ASN A 192 21.92 2.21 -4.55
C ASN A 192 22.69 2.21 -5.88
N GLU A 193 23.25 1.08 -6.31
CA GLU A 193 23.96 0.99 -7.59
C GLU A 193 23.03 1.17 -8.80
N LYS A 194 21.81 0.63 -8.73
CA LYS A 194 20.76 0.90 -9.74
C LYS A 194 20.38 2.37 -9.80
N MET A 195 20.28 3.04 -8.64
CA MET A 195 20.05 4.48 -8.57
C MET A 195 21.21 5.27 -9.20
N ARG A 196 22.48 4.90 -8.92
CA ARG A 196 23.65 5.53 -9.56
C ARG A 196 23.58 5.41 -11.07
N ALA A 197 23.42 4.19 -11.60
CA ALA A 197 23.36 3.93 -13.04
C ALA A 197 22.21 4.69 -13.72
N ALA A 198 21.04 4.73 -13.10
CA ALA A 198 19.90 5.49 -13.62
C ALA A 198 20.19 7.00 -13.67
N LEU A 199 20.80 7.57 -12.63
CA LEU A 199 21.15 8.98 -12.61
C LEU A 199 22.27 9.29 -13.64
N SER A 200 23.25 8.41 -13.81
CA SER A 200 24.26 8.54 -14.86
C SER A 200 23.66 8.60 -16.26
N GLY A 201 22.61 7.82 -16.54
CA GLY A 201 21.92 7.84 -17.83
C GLY A 201 21.24 9.18 -18.18
N LEU A 202 21.03 10.05 -17.19
CA LEU A 202 20.47 11.40 -17.38
C LEU A 202 21.53 12.45 -17.74
N ILE A 203 22.82 12.13 -17.62
CA ILE A 203 23.91 13.03 -18.01
C ILE A 203 23.81 13.34 -19.51
N GLY A 204 23.97 14.62 -19.85
CA GLY A 204 23.86 15.13 -21.22
C GLY A 204 22.47 15.67 -21.58
N TRP A 205 21.44 15.43 -20.75
CA TRP A 205 20.15 16.07 -20.95
C TRP A 205 20.23 17.55 -20.58
N LYS A 206 20.30 18.40 -21.61
CA LYS A 206 20.43 19.86 -21.46
C LYS A 206 19.34 20.44 -20.54
N ASP A 207 19.76 21.28 -19.59
CA ASP A 207 18.93 22.03 -18.65
C ASP A 207 18.00 21.19 -17.75
N LEU A 208 18.24 19.88 -17.62
CA LEU A 208 17.37 18.96 -16.87
C LEU A 208 17.32 19.25 -15.36
N GLN A 209 16.12 19.18 -14.78
CA GLN A 209 15.87 19.11 -13.34
C GLN A 209 15.52 17.67 -12.95
N VAL A 210 16.28 17.06 -12.05
CA VAL A 210 16.04 15.68 -11.61
C VAL A 210 15.34 15.68 -10.25
N VAL A 211 14.13 15.12 -10.21
CA VAL A 211 13.27 15.15 -9.03
C VAL A 211 13.21 13.79 -8.37
N LEU A 212 13.50 13.74 -7.07
CA LEU A 212 13.42 12.53 -6.26
C LEU A 212 12.48 12.73 -5.07
N THR A 213 11.87 11.64 -4.59
CA THR A 213 11.01 11.69 -3.38
C THR A 213 11.78 11.49 -2.07
N LYS A 214 13.07 11.17 -2.18
CA LYS A 214 14.01 10.96 -1.06
C LYS A 214 15.40 11.29 -1.56
N GLU A 215 16.24 11.83 -0.67
CA GLU A 215 17.64 12.08 -0.99
C GLU A 215 18.33 10.82 -1.54
N PRO A 216 19.05 10.92 -2.68
CA PRO A 216 19.81 9.83 -3.26
C PRO A 216 21.12 9.64 -2.48
N LYS A 217 21.02 9.19 -1.23
CA LYS A 217 22.17 8.92 -0.35
C LYS A 217 22.19 7.46 0.09
N ASP A 218 23.40 6.92 0.26
CA ASP A 218 23.60 5.60 0.87
C ASP A 218 23.42 5.64 2.41
N LYS A 219 23.60 4.48 3.05
CA LYS A 219 23.48 4.33 4.51
C LYS A 219 24.53 5.12 5.32
N ASN A 220 25.63 5.52 4.67
CA ASN A 220 26.72 6.30 5.27
C ASN A 220 26.55 7.80 4.96
N GLY A 221 25.51 8.21 4.23
CA GLY A 221 25.26 9.60 3.85
C GLY A 221 25.95 10.04 2.57
N ASN A 222 26.65 9.15 1.86
CA ASN A 222 27.33 9.49 0.61
C ASN A 222 26.33 9.66 -0.53
N SER A 223 26.55 10.64 -1.40
CA SER A 223 25.72 10.85 -2.59
C SER A 223 25.79 9.66 -3.55
N LEU A 224 24.64 9.30 -4.12
CA LEU A 224 24.47 8.36 -5.22
C LEU A 224 24.44 9.06 -6.58
N ALA A 225 24.32 10.39 -6.61
CA ALA A 225 24.22 11.13 -7.85
C ALA A 225 25.61 11.51 -8.39
N PRO A 226 25.84 11.36 -9.71
CA PRO A 226 27.03 11.92 -10.35
C PRO A 226 27.00 13.46 -10.32
N ALA A 227 28.17 14.08 -10.48
CA ALA A 227 28.28 15.53 -10.59
C ALA A 227 27.58 16.04 -11.87
N GLY A 228 27.06 17.27 -11.83
CA GLY A 228 26.45 17.93 -12.98
C GLY A 228 24.94 17.74 -13.15
N LEU A 229 24.27 17.00 -12.25
CA LEU A 229 22.80 16.94 -12.21
C LEU A 229 22.24 17.99 -11.25
N ASP A 230 21.21 18.72 -11.69
CA ASP A 230 20.41 19.61 -10.84
C ASP A 230 19.33 18.78 -10.12
N LEU A 231 19.57 18.44 -8.85
CA LEU A 231 18.70 17.56 -8.07
C LEU A 231 17.75 18.36 -7.18
N LYS A 232 16.48 17.98 -7.18
CA LYS A 232 15.46 18.48 -6.24
C LYS A 232 14.80 17.33 -5.52
N VAL A 233 14.70 17.42 -4.19
CA VAL A 233 13.99 16.44 -3.37
C VAL A 233 12.63 17.00 -3.01
N VAL A 234 11.56 16.35 -3.46
CA VAL A 234 10.17 16.79 -3.28
C VAL A 234 9.41 15.77 -2.44
N ARG A 235 8.72 16.25 -1.41
CA ARG A 235 7.76 15.46 -0.63
C ARG A 235 6.37 16.03 -0.89
N TYR A 236 5.59 15.29 -1.67
CA TYR A 236 4.21 15.66 -1.99
C TYR A 236 3.36 14.39 -2.08
N PHE A 237 2.15 14.44 -1.52
CA PHE A 237 1.18 13.36 -1.62
C PHE A 237 -0.22 13.93 -1.91
N PRO A 238 -0.95 13.35 -2.88
CA PRO A 238 -0.53 12.29 -3.79
C PRO A 238 0.35 12.83 -4.94
N LEU A 239 1.49 12.19 -5.22
CA LEU A 239 2.35 12.60 -6.34
C LEU A 239 1.66 12.48 -7.70
N ALA A 240 0.62 11.64 -7.78
CA ALA A 240 -0.22 11.47 -8.95
C ALA A 240 -0.75 12.81 -9.50
N ASP A 241 -1.06 13.78 -8.64
CA ASP A 241 -1.59 15.09 -9.03
C ASP A 241 -0.57 15.95 -9.81
N LEU A 242 0.71 15.60 -9.73
CA LEU A 242 1.83 16.36 -10.27
C LEU A 242 2.53 15.68 -11.44
N LEU A 243 2.03 14.54 -11.93
CA LEU A 243 2.76 13.76 -12.94
C LEU A 243 2.98 14.52 -14.25
N HIS A 244 2.12 15.48 -14.58
CA HIS A 244 2.30 16.36 -15.74
C HIS A 244 3.44 17.37 -15.58
N ALA A 245 4.04 17.51 -14.39
CA ALA A 245 5.25 18.31 -14.21
C ALA A 245 6.48 17.72 -14.91
N PHE A 246 6.46 16.42 -15.22
CA PHE A 246 7.61 15.67 -15.69
C PHE A 246 7.51 15.31 -17.17
N GLU A 247 8.63 15.35 -17.86
CA GLU A 247 8.77 14.91 -19.25
C GLU A 247 9.08 13.41 -19.36
N ALA A 248 9.64 12.81 -18.31
CA ALA A 248 9.82 11.37 -18.20
C ALA A 248 9.92 10.89 -16.74
N GLY A 249 9.80 9.58 -16.54
CA GLY A 249 9.94 8.90 -15.27
C GLY A 249 10.97 7.78 -15.30
N ILE A 250 11.60 7.52 -14.15
CA ILE A 250 12.38 6.31 -13.88
C ILE A 250 11.84 5.70 -12.60
N CYS A 251 11.31 4.49 -12.66
CA CYS A 251 10.60 3.91 -11.52
C CYS A 251 10.87 2.41 -11.38
N ALA A 252 10.74 1.89 -10.17
CA ALA A 252 10.59 0.45 -10.01
C ALA A 252 9.24 0.01 -10.59
N ALA A 253 9.16 -1.16 -11.23
CA ALA A 253 7.92 -1.67 -11.83
C ALA A 253 6.92 -2.24 -10.80
N GLY A 254 6.77 -1.55 -9.67
CA GLY A 254 5.74 -1.85 -8.69
C GLY A 254 4.36 -1.44 -9.19
N TYR A 255 3.33 -2.08 -8.66
CA TYR A 255 1.94 -1.87 -9.08
C TYR A 255 1.55 -0.39 -9.21
N ASN A 256 1.73 0.44 -8.18
CA ASN A 256 1.25 1.83 -8.24
C ASN A 256 2.01 2.66 -9.27
N GLY A 257 3.34 2.55 -9.33
CA GLY A 257 4.16 3.30 -10.28
C GLY A 257 3.73 3.02 -11.72
N VAL A 258 3.50 1.75 -12.06
CA VAL A 258 3.02 1.38 -13.40
C VAL A 258 1.63 1.97 -13.69
N HIS A 259 0.68 1.84 -12.77
CA HIS A 259 -0.70 2.28 -13.01
C HIS A 259 -0.95 3.78 -12.80
N GLU A 260 -0.01 4.51 -12.20
CA GLU A 260 -0.06 5.97 -12.09
C GLU A 260 0.68 6.63 -13.26
N LEU A 261 1.94 6.24 -13.51
CA LEU A 261 2.78 6.87 -14.53
C LEU A 261 2.26 6.62 -15.95
N LEU A 262 1.86 5.38 -16.26
CA LEU A 262 1.35 5.05 -17.59
C LEU A 262 -0.05 5.63 -17.82
N ALA A 263 -0.91 5.66 -16.80
CA ALA A 263 -2.21 6.31 -16.90
C ALA A 263 -2.08 7.83 -17.15
N ALA A 264 -1.01 8.45 -16.63
CA ALA A 264 -0.68 9.85 -16.91
C ALA A 264 -0.02 10.09 -18.27
N GLY A 265 0.21 9.04 -19.07
CA GLY A 265 0.94 9.14 -20.34
C GLY A 265 2.42 9.50 -20.18
N LEU A 266 3.01 9.30 -18.99
CA LEU A 266 4.40 9.68 -18.71
C LEU A 266 5.38 8.66 -19.30
N PRO A 267 6.26 9.06 -20.24
CA PRO A 267 7.30 8.18 -20.78
C PRO A 267 8.21 7.68 -19.66
N THR A 268 8.29 6.37 -19.47
CA THR A 268 8.91 5.80 -18.28
C THR A 268 9.92 4.70 -18.61
N VAL A 269 11.05 4.69 -17.90
CA VAL A 269 11.95 3.54 -17.81
C VAL A 269 11.67 2.80 -16.51
N PHE A 270 11.38 1.51 -16.62
CA PHE A 270 11.22 0.62 -15.49
C PHE A 270 12.49 -0.18 -15.22
N VAL A 271 12.94 -0.15 -13.95
CA VAL A 271 14.01 -1.02 -13.43
C VAL A 271 13.42 -1.90 -12.34
N ALA A 272 13.21 -3.18 -12.62
CA ALA A 272 12.50 -4.07 -11.72
C ALA A 272 13.22 -4.27 -10.37
N ASN A 273 12.46 -4.29 -9.28
CA ASN A 273 12.95 -4.66 -7.95
C ASN A 273 12.52 -6.09 -7.61
N ILE A 274 13.48 -7.01 -7.51
CA ILE A 274 13.24 -8.45 -7.30
C ILE A 274 13.11 -8.75 -5.80
N ARG A 275 12.14 -8.12 -5.13
CA ARG A 275 11.91 -8.29 -3.69
C ARG A 275 10.45 -8.51 -3.35
N GLY A 276 10.21 -9.20 -2.23
CA GLY A 276 8.87 -9.44 -1.72
C GLY A 276 8.04 -10.35 -2.64
N THR A 277 6.73 -10.15 -2.65
CA THR A 277 5.78 -11.01 -3.39
C THR A 277 5.49 -10.50 -4.80
N ASP A 278 5.84 -9.25 -5.11
CA ASP A 278 5.50 -8.58 -6.37
C ASP A 278 6.38 -9.05 -7.54
N ASP A 279 5.78 -9.48 -8.65
CA ASP A 279 6.52 -9.82 -9.87
C ASP A 279 6.71 -8.59 -10.76
N GLN A 280 7.66 -7.74 -10.38
CA GLN A 280 7.95 -6.49 -11.08
C GLN A 280 8.60 -6.70 -12.45
N GLU A 281 9.43 -7.74 -12.59
CA GLU A 281 10.12 -8.09 -13.82
C GLU A 281 9.11 -8.41 -14.93
N THR A 282 8.12 -9.27 -14.62
CA THR A 282 7.06 -9.62 -15.56
C THR A 282 6.22 -8.41 -15.94
N ARG A 283 5.94 -7.52 -14.99
CA ARG A 283 5.20 -6.28 -15.24
C ARG A 283 5.97 -5.32 -16.15
N ALA A 284 7.26 -5.10 -15.89
CA ALA A 284 8.13 -4.27 -16.72
C ALA A 284 8.22 -4.80 -18.15
N ARG A 285 8.34 -6.12 -18.29
CA ARG A 285 8.43 -6.80 -19.59
C ARG A 285 7.19 -6.61 -20.43
N TRP A 286 6.01 -6.80 -19.84
CA TRP A 286 4.76 -6.52 -20.54
C TRP A 286 4.69 -5.06 -21.02
N CYS A 287 5.14 -4.10 -20.20
CA CYS A 287 5.13 -2.69 -20.58
C CYS A 287 6.05 -2.41 -21.79
N ALA A 288 7.22 -3.05 -21.83
CA ALA A 288 8.16 -2.96 -22.95
C ALA A 288 7.61 -3.62 -24.22
N ASP A 289 7.09 -4.84 -24.11
CA ASP A 289 6.55 -5.60 -25.26
C ASP A 289 5.34 -4.88 -25.89
N ASN A 290 4.61 -4.06 -25.12
CA ASN A 290 3.47 -3.27 -25.59
C ASN A 290 3.84 -1.81 -25.93
N ASN A 291 5.12 -1.45 -25.93
CA ASN A 291 5.63 -0.11 -26.25
C ASN A 291 5.05 1.03 -25.38
N VAL A 292 4.60 0.74 -24.16
CA VAL A 292 4.09 1.75 -23.22
C VAL A 292 5.15 2.21 -22.21
N ALA A 293 6.27 1.49 -22.11
CA ALA A 293 7.43 1.91 -21.33
C ALA A 293 8.72 1.28 -21.88
N LEU A 294 9.86 1.78 -21.45
CA LEU A 294 11.13 1.08 -21.60
C LEU A 294 11.37 0.19 -20.37
N MET A 295 12.05 -0.93 -20.57
CA MET A 295 12.53 -1.80 -19.49
C MET A 295 14.05 -1.89 -19.57
N ALA A 296 14.71 -1.71 -18.44
CA ALA A 296 16.12 -2.04 -18.29
C ALA A 296 16.28 -3.38 -17.55
N ASP A 297 17.30 -4.15 -17.93
CA ASP A 297 17.74 -5.31 -17.17
C ASP A 297 18.30 -4.86 -15.81
N GLN A 298 17.54 -5.14 -14.76
CA GLN A 298 17.89 -4.76 -13.39
C GLN A 298 19.23 -5.36 -12.91
N SER A 299 19.74 -6.41 -13.56
CA SER A 299 21.02 -7.03 -13.22
C SER A 299 22.22 -6.42 -13.94
N ASN A 300 21.99 -5.54 -14.92
CA ASN A 300 23.03 -4.95 -15.75
C ASN A 300 23.04 -3.42 -15.63
N LEU A 301 24.00 -2.88 -14.85
CA LEU A 301 24.10 -1.44 -14.61
C LEU A 301 24.32 -0.62 -15.89
N THR A 302 25.10 -1.15 -16.84
CA THR A 302 25.33 -0.51 -18.14
C THR A 302 24.06 -0.46 -18.98
N ASP A 303 23.22 -1.51 -18.92
CA ASP A 303 21.92 -1.49 -19.60
C ASP A 303 20.95 -0.49 -18.96
N ILE A 304 20.94 -0.37 -17.63
CA ILE A 304 20.16 0.67 -16.93
C ILE A 304 20.57 2.05 -17.41
N GLU A 305 21.86 2.36 -17.42
CA GLU A 305 22.37 3.65 -17.88
C GLU A 305 21.98 3.93 -19.33
N ASN A 306 22.23 2.98 -20.24
CA ASN A 306 21.94 3.12 -21.67
C ASN A 306 20.44 3.24 -21.94
N THR A 307 19.60 2.51 -21.22
CA THR A 307 18.15 2.55 -21.38
C THR A 307 17.58 3.85 -20.84
N VAL A 308 18.09 4.37 -19.71
CA VAL A 308 17.71 5.70 -19.23
C VAL A 308 18.14 6.80 -20.21
N LYS A 309 19.32 6.70 -20.82
CA LYS A 309 19.79 7.66 -21.83
C LYS A 309 18.84 7.81 -23.02
N LYS A 310 18.09 6.77 -23.37
CA LYS A 310 17.05 6.85 -24.43
C LYS A 310 15.93 7.84 -24.09
N LEU A 311 15.67 8.12 -22.82
CA LEU A 311 14.67 9.13 -22.41
C LEU A 311 15.04 10.53 -22.86
N GLN A 312 16.30 10.82 -23.21
CA GLN A 312 16.72 12.11 -23.74
C GLN A 312 16.20 12.35 -25.17
N ILE A 313 15.81 11.28 -25.89
CA ILE A 313 15.33 11.34 -27.27
C ILE A 313 13.82 11.66 -27.30
N GLU A 314 13.45 12.79 -27.92
CA GLU A 314 12.06 13.27 -27.94
C GLU A 314 11.09 12.32 -28.66
N SER A 315 11.51 11.76 -29.80
CA SER A 315 10.68 10.81 -30.55
C SER A 315 10.37 9.54 -29.76
N VAL A 316 11.32 9.06 -28.93
CA VAL A 316 11.10 7.95 -28.01
C VAL A 316 10.04 8.32 -26.97
N ARG A 317 10.18 9.49 -26.33
CA ARG A 317 9.20 9.97 -25.35
C ARG A 317 7.79 10.09 -25.94
N LYS A 318 7.68 10.70 -27.12
CA LYS A 318 6.41 10.88 -27.81
C LYS A 318 5.73 9.54 -28.13
N SER A 319 6.47 8.59 -28.69
CA SER A 319 5.96 7.26 -29.03
C SER A 319 5.43 6.50 -27.80
N LEU A 320 6.15 6.56 -26.67
CA LEU A 320 5.71 5.95 -25.41
C LEU A 320 4.42 6.59 -24.89
N SER A 321 4.35 7.92 -24.88
CA SER A 321 3.18 8.67 -24.42
C SER A 321 1.93 8.38 -25.26
N GLU A 322 2.07 8.37 -26.59
CA GLU A 322 0.99 8.03 -27.52
C GLU A 322 0.50 6.58 -27.36
N SER A 323 1.40 5.66 -26.99
CA SER A 323 1.04 4.27 -26.71
C SER A 323 0.30 4.15 -25.37
N CYS A 324 0.74 4.88 -24.35
CA CYS A 324 0.05 4.95 -23.05
C CYS A 324 -1.39 5.46 -23.16
N ALA A 325 -1.66 6.41 -24.07
CA ALA A 325 -3.00 6.95 -24.30
C ALA A 325 -4.03 5.88 -24.76
N LYS A 326 -3.56 4.70 -25.20
CA LYS A 326 -4.40 3.57 -25.63
C LYS A 326 -4.69 2.59 -24.48
N LEU A 327 -4.07 2.76 -23.32
CA LEU A 327 -4.31 1.91 -22.16
C LEU A 327 -5.72 2.12 -21.61
N PRO A 328 -6.36 1.09 -21.04
CA PRO A 328 -7.66 1.23 -20.42
C PRO A 328 -7.56 2.13 -19.17
N ALA A 329 -8.64 2.86 -18.88
CA ALA A 329 -8.71 3.72 -17.71
C ALA A 329 -8.57 2.94 -16.38
N THR A 330 -8.02 3.60 -15.37
CA THR A 330 -7.78 3.04 -14.02
C THR A 330 -8.97 3.26 -13.08
N THR A 331 -10.16 2.87 -13.51
CA THR A 331 -11.44 3.09 -12.79
C THR A 331 -11.64 2.20 -11.56
N GLY A 332 -10.67 1.37 -11.19
CA GLY A 332 -10.81 0.34 -10.16
C GLY A 332 -11.21 0.87 -8.79
N ALA A 333 -10.76 2.08 -8.43
CA ALA A 333 -11.13 2.71 -7.16
C ALA A 333 -12.63 2.99 -7.08
N ALA A 334 -13.23 3.51 -8.17
CA ALA A 334 -14.66 3.79 -8.26
C ALA A 334 -15.48 2.49 -8.30
N GLU A 335 -15.03 1.50 -9.08
CA GLU A 335 -15.69 0.18 -9.14
C GLU A 335 -15.73 -0.51 -7.77
N ILE A 336 -14.65 -0.40 -6.99
CA ILE A 336 -14.60 -0.90 -5.61
C ILE A 336 -15.58 -0.10 -4.74
N ALA A 337 -15.51 1.23 -4.75
CA ALA A 337 -16.39 2.09 -3.96
C ALA A 337 -17.87 1.77 -4.21
N ASP A 338 -18.28 1.64 -5.47
CA ASP A 338 -19.64 1.25 -5.85
C ASP A 338 -20.01 -0.10 -5.28
N PHE A 339 -19.13 -1.10 -5.40
CA PHE A 339 -19.37 -2.42 -4.85
C PHE A 339 -19.54 -2.38 -3.33
N LEU A 340 -18.70 -1.64 -2.60
CA LEU A 340 -18.81 -1.48 -1.15
C LEU A 340 -20.16 -0.85 -0.74
N LEU A 341 -20.63 0.14 -1.50
CA LEU A 341 -21.93 0.78 -1.27
C LEU A 341 -23.12 -0.14 -1.56
N THR A 342 -22.96 -1.11 -2.48
CA THR A 342 -24.01 -2.15 -2.66
C THR A 342 -24.11 -3.09 -1.47
N LEU A 343 -23.01 -3.30 -0.74
CA LEU A 343 -22.96 -4.18 0.42
C LEU A 343 -23.48 -3.53 1.71
N SER A 344 -23.38 -2.19 1.82
CA SER A 344 -23.79 -1.43 3.01
C SER A 344 -25.30 -1.20 3.12
N LYS A 345 -26.06 -1.41 2.04
CA LYS A 345 -27.53 -1.27 2.08
C LYS A 345 -28.14 -2.37 2.96
N PRO A 346 -29.10 -2.03 3.85
CA PRO A 346 -29.75 -2.99 4.75
C PRO A 346 -30.69 -3.90 3.97
N LEU A 347 -30.12 -4.90 3.30
CA LEU A 347 -30.90 -6.00 2.75
C LEU A 347 -30.86 -7.13 3.78
N VAL A 348 -31.96 -7.30 4.50
CA VAL A 348 -32.29 -8.51 5.26
C VAL A 348 -32.11 -9.77 4.38
N ALA A 349 -32.20 -9.62 3.05
CA ALA A 349 -31.92 -10.64 2.04
C ALA A 349 -30.44 -11.04 1.88
N THR A 350 -29.46 -10.23 2.30
CA THR A 350 -28.01 -10.55 2.15
C THR A 350 -27.59 -11.71 3.05
N ARG A 351 -28.37 -12.05 4.09
CA ARG A 351 -28.15 -13.25 4.90
C ARG A 351 -28.37 -14.55 4.12
N ILE A 352 -29.25 -14.54 3.11
CA ILE A 352 -29.61 -15.69 2.28
C ILE A 352 -28.81 -15.71 0.97
N LEU A 353 -28.64 -14.55 0.32
CA LEU A 353 -27.83 -14.38 -0.90
C LEU A 353 -26.33 -14.70 -0.71
N ARG A 354 -25.80 -14.61 0.53
CA ARG A 354 -24.42 -15.01 0.89
C ARG A 354 -24.08 -16.46 0.55
N SER A 355 -25.07 -17.33 0.37
CA SER A 355 -24.87 -18.74 -0.01
C SER A 355 -25.05 -19.04 -1.51
N ILE A 356 -25.66 -18.13 -2.28
CA ILE A 356 -26.18 -18.44 -3.62
C ILE A 356 -25.37 -17.78 -4.75
N ARG A 357 -24.62 -16.69 -4.49
CA ARG A 357 -24.05 -15.87 -5.58
C ARG A 357 -22.66 -16.24 -6.09
N TYR A 358 -22.00 -17.25 -5.53
CA TYR A 358 -20.76 -17.82 -6.06
C TYR A 358 -21.02 -19.29 -6.44
N GLY A 359 -21.57 -19.46 -7.65
CA GLY A 359 -22.02 -20.74 -8.17
C GLY A 359 -20.91 -21.79 -8.19
N GLY A 360 -21.12 -22.86 -7.43
CA GLY A 360 -20.26 -24.05 -7.45
C GLY A 360 -20.06 -24.74 -6.11
N PHE A 361 -20.98 -24.66 -5.13
CA PHE A 361 -20.96 -25.57 -3.98
C PHE A 361 -22.37 -25.98 -3.56
N SER A 362 -22.54 -27.29 -3.43
CA SER A 362 -23.79 -28.00 -3.13
C SER A 362 -24.45 -27.53 -1.83
N ILE A 363 -25.77 -27.44 -1.88
CA ILE A 363 -26.74 -27.07 -0.83
C ILE A 363 -26.65 -27.93 0.46
N PHE A 364 -25.79 -28.95 0.49
CA PHE A 364 -25.65 -29.88 1.63
C PHE A 364 -24.80 -29.39 2.81
N GLU A 365 -24.06 -28.27 2.73
CA GLU A 365 -23.22 -27.79 3.86
C GLU A 365 -23.91 -26.78 4.80
N VAL A 366 -25.06 -26.23 4.43
CA VAL A 366 -25.74 -25.15 5.17
C VAL A 366 -26.38 -25.63 6.49
N LEU A 367 -26.55 -26.94 6.68
CA LEU A 367 -27.07 -27.55 7.92
C LEU A 367 -26.00 -27.86 8.98
N ARG A 368 -24.72 -27.54 8.76
CA ARG A 368 -23.62 -27.81 9.72
C ARG A 368 -22.99 -26.52 10.28
N LYS A 369 -23.80 -25.68 10.93
CA LYS A 369 -23.35 -24.39 11.53
C LYS A 369 -22.54 -24.47 12.84
N SER A 370 -22.09 -25.65 13.28
CA SER A 370 -21.19 -25.80 14.43
C SER A 370 -19.72 -26.13 14.05
N PRO A 371 -19.43 -27.09 13.14
CA PRO A 371 -18.04 -27.46 12.82
C PRO A 371 -17.25 -26.46 11.96
N ILE A 372 -17.89 -25.62 11.15
CA ILE A 372 -17.19 -24.66 10.27
C ILE A 372 -16.48 -23.56 11.08
N ASN A 373 -17.10 -23.09 12.17
CA ASN A 373 -16.46 -22.12 13.06
C ASN A 373 -15.27 -22.76 13.77
N ALA A 374 -15.41 -23.99 14.29
CA ALA A 374 -14.31 -24.74 14.88
C ALA A 374 -13.14 -24.90 13.90
N ILE A 375 -13.39 -25.22 12.62
CA ILE A 375 -12.36 -25.28 11.57
C ILE A 375 -11.71 -23.92 11.35
N LYS A 376 -12.46 -22.80 11.36
CA LYS A 376 -11.88 -21.44 11.25
C LYS A 376 -10.98 -21.11 12.45
N TYR A 377 -11.42 -21.39 13.68
CA TYR A 377 -10.62 -21.24 14.89
C TYR A 377 -9.36 -22.10 14.82
N LEU A 378 -9.48 -23.36 14.41
CA LEU A 378 -8.35 -24.28 14.26
C LEU A 378 -7.38 -23.79 13.17
N THR A 379 -7.90 -23.25 12.07
CA THR A 379 -7.08 -22.71 10.97
C THR A 379 -6.30 -21.48 11.41
N ILE A 380 -6.92 -20.54 12.13
CA ILE A 380 -6.24 -19.36 12.65
C ILE A 380 -5.21 -19.76 13.71
N PHE A 381 -5.58 -20.66 14.63
CA PHE A 381 -4.65 -21.23 15.59
C PHE A 381 -3.45 -21.89 14.90
N PHE A 382 -3.67 -22.68 13.84
CA PHE A 382 -2.59 -23.29 13.07
C PHE A 382 -1.76 -22.24 12.32
N LEU A 383 -2.37 -21.21 11.72
CA LEU A 383 -1.66 -20.13 11.05
C LEU A 383 -0.83 -19.30 12.03
N GLU A 384 -1.33 -19.06 13.24
CA GLU A 384 -0.58 -18.43 14.34
C GLU A 384 0.61 -19.31 14.75
N LYS A 385 0.39 -20.62 14.96
CA LYS A 385 1.45 -21.57 15.36
C LYS A 385 2.50 -21.77 14.27
N VAL A 386 2.11 -21.97 13.02
CA VAL A 386 3.03 -22.07 11.87
C VAL A 386 3.79 -20.75 11.69
N GLY A 387 3.10 -19.61 11.84
CA GLY A 387 3.70 -18.29 11.81
C GLY A 387 4.70 -18.05 12.95
N LEU A 388 4.52 -18.69 14.11
CA LEU A 388 5.47 -18.66 15.23
C LEU A 388 6.65 -19.62 14.98
N SER A 389 6.40 -20.87 14.56
CA SER A 389 7.41 -21.91 14.33
C SER A 389 8.34 -21.61 13.14
N TYR A 390 7.82 -21.07 12.04
CA TYR A 390 8.66 -20.60 10.92
C TYR A 390 9.62 -19.49 11.40
N ARG A 391 9.25 -18.69 12.40
CA ARG A 391 9.98 -17.50 12.82
C ARG A 391 10.92 -17.73 13.99
N THR A 392 10.75 -18.81 14.76
CA THR A 392 11.79 -19.33 15.66
C THR A 392 12.99 -19.85 14.87
N LEU A 393 12.76 -20.35 13.66
CA LEU A 393 13.82 -20.81 12.75
C LEU A 393 14.49 -19.66 11.98
N PHE A 394 13.83 -18.51 11.83
CA PHE A 394 14.36 -17.32 11.14
C PHE A 394 14.10 -16.03 11.93
N PRO A 395 14.85 -15.78 13.02
CA PRO A 395 14.67 -14.59 13.86
C PRO A 395 15.06 -13.31 13.13
N HIS A 396 14.19 -12.29 13.13
CA HIS A 396 14.55 -10.93 12.71
C HIS A 396 15.32 -10.23 13.84
N LYS A 397 16.49 -9.64 13.50
CA LYS A 397 17.27 -8.81 14.43
C LYS A 397 16.44 -7.59 14.85
N ALA A 398 16.07 -7.53 16.12
CA ALA A 398 15.40 -6.37 16.70
C ALA A 398 16.46 -5.35 17.12
N ASN A 399 16.77 -4.39 16.25
CA ASN A 399 17.57 -3.22 16.60
C ASN A 399 16.71 -2.10 17.21
N THR A 400 15.64 -2.45 17.94
CA THR A 400 14.81 -1.44 18.59
C THR A 400 15.41 -1.14 19.96
N PRO A 401 15.79 0.12 20.26
CA PRO A 401 16.24 0.50 21.61
C PRO A 401 15.15 0.16 22.63
N GLN A 402 15.52 -0.02 23.90
CA GLN A 402 14.56 -0.28 24.96
C GLN A 402 13.64 0.94 25.13
N ILE A 403 12.39 0.83 24.67
CA ILE A 403 11.43 1.93 24.71
C ILE A 403 10.78 1.96 26.09
N THR A 404 11.15 2.96 26.89
CA THR A 404 10.61 3.24 28.22
C THR A 404 9.63 4.41 28.17
N GLY A 405 8.76 4.52 29.19
CA GLY A 405 7.81 5.63 29.32
C GLY A 405 6.35 5.31 28.97
N ALA A 406 5.48 6.26 29.31
CA ALA A 406 4.05 6.20 29.06
C ALA A 406 3.73 6.45 27.56
N PRO A 407 2.66 5.84 27.03
CA PRO A 407 2.20 6.09 25.66
C PRO A 407 1.73 7.53 25.51
N ILE A 408 2.08 8.14 24.39
CA ILE A 408 1.56 9.43 23.98
C ILE A 408 0.31 9.21 23.16
N TYR A 409 -0.73 9.97 23.46
CA TYR A 409 -1.98 10.00 22.72
C TYR A 409 -2.04 11.31 21.96
N SER A 410 -2.41 11.25 20.68
CA SER A 410 -2.66 12.44 19.87
C SER A 410 -3.77 12.13 18.89
N ASN A 411 -4.57 13.15 18.58
CA ASN A 411 -5.58 13.16 17.52
C ASN A 411 -5.20 14.11 16.38
N SER A 412 -3.93 14.53 16.32
CA SER A 412 -3.46 15.47 15.30
C SER A 412 -3.57 14.88 13.89
N SER A 413 -4.26 15.61 13.01
CA SER A 413 -4.40 15.31 11.59
C SER A 413 -3.38 16.03 10.71
N LYS A 414 -2.50 16.86 11.30
CA LYS A 414 -1.48 17.60 10.57
C LYS A 414 -0.30 16.69 10.24
N ALA A 415 0.15 16.71 8.99
CA ALA A 415 1.17 15.79 8.51
C ALA A 415 2.50 15.93 9.26
N GLU A 416 2.96 17.16 9.47
CA GLU A 416 4.25 17.44 10.14
C GLU A 416 4.27 16.90 11.58
N GLU A 417 3.24 17.21 12.36
CA GLU A 417 3.11 16.75 13.75
C GLU A 417 3.01 15.23 13.82
N LEU A 418 2.12 14.64 13.02
CA LEU A 418 1.88 13.21 13.02
C LEU A 418 3.10 12.42 12.55
N GLN A 419 3.90 12.94 11.61
CA GLN A 419 5.15 12.33 11.18
C GLN A 419 6.18 12.24 12.32
N VAL A 420 6.28 13.27 13.16
CA VAL A 420 7.17 13.27 14.33
C VAL A 420 6.75 12.19 15.31
N PHE A 421 5.45 12.10 15.64
CA PHE A 421 4.94 11.06 16.53
C PHE A 421 5.16 9.66 15.98
N VAL A 422 4.81 9.44 14.72
CA VAL A 422 4.86 8.12 14.12
C VAL A 422 6.29 7.65 13.92
N LYS A 423 7.29 8.51 13.62
CA LYS A 423 8.67 8.05 13.43
C LYS A 423 9.46 7.88 14.74
N ALA A 424 9.03 8.52 15.83
CA ALA A 424 9.74 8.48 17.10
C ALA A 424 9.86 7.04 17.67
N PRO A 425 10.99 6.70 18.31
CA PRO A 425 11.17 5.42 19.00
C PRO A 425 10.45 5.45 20.36
N ARG A 426 9.13 5.63 20.36
CA ARG A 426 8.30 5.72 21.56
C ARG A 426 6.93 5.05 21.36
N ARG A 427 6.24 4.78 22.47
CA ARG A 427 4.85 4.32 22.45
C ARG A 427 3.94 5.46 22.03
N PHE A 428 3.19 5.24 20.96
CA PHE A 428 2.30 6.23 20.37
C PHE A 428 0.96 5.59 19.99
N GLU A 429 -0.11 6.24 20.43
CA GLU A 429 -1.50 5.89 20.17
C GLU A 429 -2.16 7.05 19.41
N HIS A 430 -2.27 6.90 18.08
CA HIS A 430 -3.03 7.84 17.26
C HIS A 430 -4.53 7.59 17.45
N LEU A 431 -5.30 8.64 17.69
CA LEU A 431 -6.74 8.66 17.89
C LEU A 431 -7.40 9.40 16.71
N ILE A 432 -8.62 9.02 16.33
CA ILE A 432 -9.37 9.82 15.36
C ILE A 432 -9.85 11.13 16.00
N SER A 433 -10.01 12.18 15.19
CA SER A 433 -10.54 13.47 15.66
C SER A 433 -11.97 13.33 16.20
N SER A 434 -12.33 14.18 17.16
CA SER A 434 -13.68 14.21 17.77
C SER A 434 -14.15 12.88 18.38
N SER A 435 -13.23 12.06 18.88
CA SER A 435 -13.53 10.78 19.53
C SER A 435 -14.42 10.92 20.77
N SER A 436 -15.31 9.95 20.99
CA SER A 436 -16.10 9.84 22.23
C SER A 436 -15.24 9.58 23.49
N PRO A 437 -15.69 10.02 24.69
CA PRO A 437 -15.04 9.67 25.95
C PRO A 437 -14.86 8.15 26.14
N GLU A 438 -15.86 7.36 25.73
CA GLU A 438 -15.85 5.90 25.80
C GLU A 438 -14.74 5.30 24.94
N TYR A 439 -14.59 5.79 23.71
CA TYR A 439 -13.50 5.36 22.83
C TYR A 439 -12.14 5.74 23.41
N LEU A 440 -11.98 6.96 23.93
CA LEU A 440 -10.72 7.38 24.58
C LEU A 440 -10.37 6.46 25.75
N GLN A 441 -11.32 6.21 26.65
CA GLN A 441 -11.13 5.28 27.76
C GLN A 441 -10.73 3.88 27.27
N ARG A 442 -11.45 3.37 26.27
CA ARG A 442 -11.17 2.05 25.68
C ARG A 442 -9.76 1.98 25.08
N ARG A 443 -9.32 3.04 24.41
CA ARG A 443 -7.97 3.13 23.83
C ARG A 443 -6.88 3.12 24.91
N HIS A 444 -7.11 3.77 26.05
CA HIS A 444 -6.22 3.68 27.21
C HIS A 444 -6.12 2.26 27.77
N GLU A 445 -7.23 1.57 27.94
CA GLU A 445 -7.25 0.17 28.42
C GLU A 445 -6.46 -0.77 27.50
N ILE A 446 -6.67 -0.63 26.19
CA ILE A 446 -5.98 -1.43 25.17
C ILE A 446 -4.46 -1.21 25.25
N ALA A 447 -4.03 0.05 25.30
CA ALA A 447 -2.61 0.41 25.39
C ALA A 447 -1.98 -0.10 26.69
N ASN A 448 -2.65 0.08 27.84
CA ASN A 448 -2.15 -0.39 29.14
C ASN A 448 -1.92 -1.90 29.15
N ARG A 449 -2.87 -2.67 28.60
CA ARG A 449 -2.78 -4.13 28.49
C ARG A 449 -1.67 -4.58 27.54
N ALA A 450 -1.52 -3.87 26.42
CA ALA A 450 -0.56 -4.22 25.37
C ALA A 450 0.89 -3.89 25.76
N TYR A 451 1.11 -2.76 26.41
CA TYR A 451 2.44 -2.23 26.77
C TYR A 451 2.92 -2.63 28.17
N GLU A 452 2.11 -3.35 28.96
CA GLU A 452 2.44 -3.76 30.34
C GLU A 452 2.78 -2.56 31.24
N LEU A 453 2.01 -1.48 31.12
CA LEU A 453 2.20 -0.32 31.97
C LEU A 453 1.75 -0.67 33.39
N PRO A 454 2.49 -0.28 34.44
CA PRO A 454 2.05 -0.52 35.81
C PRO A 454 0.68 0.14 36.01
N THR A 455 -0.27 -0.64 36.52
CA THR A 455 -1.58 -0.14 36.92
C THR A 455 -1.37 0.95 37.97
N LYS A 456 -1.97 2.14 37.79
CA LYS A 456 -1.96 3.20 38.80
C LYS A 456 -2.34 2.58 40.16
N GLY A 457 -1.35 2.46 41.06
CA GLY A 457 -1.54 1.85 42.39
C GLY A 457 -0.49 0.80 42.80
N SER A 458 0.28 0.22 41.88
CA SER A 458 1.38 -0.69 42.29
C SER A 458 2.64 0.12 42.64
N LYS A 459 2.73 0.60 43.88
CA LYS A 459 4.03 0.98 44.45
C LYS A 459 4.90 -0.29 44.54
N LYS A 460 6.13 -0.18 44.01
CA LYS A 460 7.20 -1.13 44.32
C LYS A 460 7.55 -1.05 45.80
#